data_AF-A0A3D5DF74-F1
#
_entry.id   AF-A0A3D5DF74-F1
#
_cell.length_a   1.000
_cell.length_b   1.000
_cell.length_c   1.000
_cell.angle_alpha   90.00
_cell.angle_beta   90.00
_cell.angle_gamma   90.00
#
_symmetry.space_group_name_H-M   'P 1'
#
loop_
_entity.id
_entity.type
_entity.pdbx_description
1 polymer ?
#
loop_
_entity_poly.entity_id
_entity_poly.type
_entity_poly.pdbx_seq_one_letter_code
_entity_poly.pdbx_strand_id
1 'polypeptide(L)'
;MFNLKLPFCVAIVCGIVLVPLELAAEVTRDDIATWLAKSVVVDPPVGGTNIGLHDLPLLRPWIPPGFYEEFEFPEVTVEIQDTADYYMHQSYIEATKRFEGQPSIGADGRLENYNAGQPFSADQIANAEPSVGGYMLAWNQIHRWQYYGYKVDEITMSYIDSASNQVTLDQESGLNGGGNLVRSLTQSFHRVYLNKLAMLPDNDYRVDVTDSDTRLFKDYMEFLAPFNVKGTKFVVERMLDQHADDQVNSYFPTERRVRRVSAQERADRFMGATGTLDDFEGFSGRVLDYKWTYLGKKGILSVADTKYELQQTFGPQSRLA
;
A
#
# COMPACT_ATOMS: atom_id res chain seq x y z
N MET A 1 -22.13 -36.15 -15.83
CA MET A 1 -20.85 -36.29 -16.57
C MET A 1 -20.77 -35.14 -17.55
N PHE A 2 -20.10 -34.06 -17.15
CA PHE A 2 -19.40 -33.05 -17.96
C PHE A 2 -18.97 -31.97 -16.96
N ASN A 3 -17.79 -32.21 -16.39
CA ASN A 3 -17.04 -31.24 -15.61
C ASN A 3 -16.35 -30.31 -16.61
N LEU A 4 -16.74 -29.03 -16.63
CA LEU A 4 -15.92 -27.98 -17.24
C LEU A 4 -15.30 -27.19 -16.10
N LYS A 5 -14.09 -27.59 -15.70
CA LYS A 5 -13.21 -26.75 -14.88
C LYS A 5 -12.61 -25.71 -15.82
N LEU A 6 -13.08 -24.47 -15.75
CA LEU A 6 -12.29 -23.33 -16.21
C LEU A 6 -11.28 -22.97 -15.10
N PRO A 7 -9.99 -22.82 -15.40
CA PRO A 7 -9.06 -22.16 -14.49
C PRO A 7 -9.30 -20.65 -14.60
N PHE A 8 -9.86 -20.04 -13.56
CA PHE A 8 -9.80 -18.59 -13.38
C PHE A 8 -8.35 -18.21 -13.07
N CYS A 9 -7.62 -17.72 -14.07
CA CYS A 9 -6.43 -16.91 -13.88
C CYS A 9 -6.94 -15.46 -13.74
N VAL A 10 -7.09 -14.99 -12.52
CA VAL A 10 -7.29 -13.55 -12.27
C VAL A 10 -5.90 -12.93 -12.34
N ALA A 11 -5.60 -12.24 -13.44
CA ALA A 11 -4.43 -11.36 -13.51
C ALA A 11 -4.80 -10.06 -12.80
N ILE A 12 -4.45 -9.94 -11.52
CA ILE A 12 -4.53 -8.66 -10.81
C ILE A 12 -3.31 -7.84 -11.25
N VAL A 13 -3.49 -6.94 -12.21
CA VAL A 13 -2.48 -5.93 -12.54
C VAL A 13 -2.64 -4.79 -11.53
N CYS A 14 -2.05 -4.93 -10.35
CA CYS A 14 -1.74 -3.76 -9.53
C CYS A 14 -0.60 -3.01 -10.23
N GLY A 15 -0.71 -1.72 -10.49
CA GLY A 15 0.39 -0.87 -10.93
C GLY A 15 0.77 0.07 -9.79
N ILE A 16 1.99 -0.08 -9.27
CA ILE A 16 2.54 0.89 -8.33
C ILE A 16 3.23 1.98 -9.16
N VAL A 17 2.61 3.16 -9.20
CA VAL A 17 3.20 4.37 -9.81
C VAL A 17 4.07 5.05 -8.76
N LEU A 18 5.39 5.07 -8.97
CA LEU A 18 6.36 5.79 -8.11
C LEU A 18 6.96 6.94 -8.90
N VAL A 19 6.76 8.17 -8.42
CA VAL A 19 7.07 9.41 -9.15
C VAL A 19 8.05 10.29 -8.36
N PRO A 20 8.93 11.06 -9.01
CA PRO A 20 9.62 12.19 -8.39
C PRO A 20 8.61 13.32 -8.07
N LEU A 21 8.54 13.70 -6.79
CA LEU A 21 7.87 14.91 -6.30
C LEU A 21 8.52 16.16 -6.90
N GLU A 22 8.17 16.52 -8.13
CA GLU A 22 8.40 17.86 -8.64
C GLU A 22 7.08 18.33 -9.28
N LEU A 23 6.50 19.36 -8.67
CA LEU A 23 5.27 20.11 -9.03
C LEU A 23 3.94 19.75 -8.34
N ALA A 24 3.95 19.09 -7.17
CA ALA A 24 2.94 19.41 -6.16
C ALA A 24 3.46 20.62 -5.37
N ALA A 25 2.62 21.60 -5.03
CA ALA A 25 2.99 22.57 -3.99
C ALA A 25 3.53 21.78 -2.79
N GLU A 26 4.68 22.17 -2.20
CA GLU A 26 5.26 21.43 -1.08
C GLU A 26 4.27 21.41 0.08
N VAL A 27 3.44 20.37 0.15
CA VAL A 27 2.47 20.18 1.22
C VAL A 27 3.25 19.90 2.48
N THR A 28 3.14 20.82 3.42
CA THR A 28 3.81 20.68 4.70
C THR A 28 2.98 19.82 5.64
N ARG A 29 3.62 19.33 6.70
CA ARG A 29 2.92 18.68 7.82
C ARG A 29 1.83 19.59 8.42
N ASP A 30 2.05 20.89 8.43
CA ASP A 30 1.11 21.87 8.98
C ASP A 30 -0.11 22.06 8.08
N ASP A 31 0.04 21.93 6.76
CA ASP A 31 -1.08 21.93 5.81
C ASP A 31 -2.00 20.74 6.05
N ILE A 32 -1.42 19.54 6.22
CA ILE A 32 -2.16 18.32 6.56
C ILE A 32 -2.84 18.48 7.93
N ALA A 33 -2.14 18.96 8.95
CA ALA A 33 -2.70 19.17 10.28
C ALA A 33 -3.86 20.19 10.25
N THR A 34 -3.71 21.27 9.49
CA THR A 34 -4.76 22.29 9.30
C THR A 34 -5.97 21.70 8.58
N TRP A 35 -5.75 20.88 7.54
CA TRP A 35 -6.83 20.20 6.83
C TRP A 35 -7.54 19.16 7.72
N LEU A 36 -6.81 18.40 8.53
CA LEU A 36 -7.38 17.44 9.48
C LEU A 36 -8.23 18.13 10.56
N ALA A 37 -7.79 19.29 11.05
CA ALA A 37 -8.50 20.05 12.07
C ALA A 37 -9.79 20.72 11.58
N LYS A 38 -9.97 20.86 10.26
CA LYS A 38 -11.20 21.42 9.69
C LYS A 38 -12.36 20.44 9.81
N SER A 39 -13.35 20.79 10.63
CA SER A 39 -14.63 20.10 10.69
C SER A 39 -15.31 20.12 9.32
N VAL A 40 -15.71 18.95 8.84
CA VAL A 40 -16.49 18.80 7.62
C VAL A 40 -17.96 18.73 8.04
N VAL A 41 -18.72 19.76 7.72
CA VAL A 41 -20.15 19.89 8.04
C VAL A 41 -21.06 19.62 6.85
N VAL A 42 -20.45 19.25 5.72
CA VAL A 42 -21.13 18.85 4.49
C VAL A 42 -21.10 17.33 4.39
N ASP A 43 -22.16 16.75 3.86
CA ASP A 43 -22.16 15.33 3.50
C ASP A 43 -21.25 15.10 2.29
N PRO A 44 -20.68 13.89 2.13
CA PRO A 44 -19.97 13.53 0.91
C PRO A 44 -20.93 13.61 -0.29
N PRO A 45 -20.43 13.85 -1.52
CA PRO A 45 -21.27 13.80 -2.70
C PRO A 45 -22.02 12.47 -2.80
N VAL A 46 -23.26 12.51 -3.29
CA VAL A 46 -24.10 11.31 -3.42
C VAL A 46 -23.58 10.39 -4.51
N GLY A 47 -23.81 9.07 -4.35
CA GLY A 47 -23.51 8.10 -5.39
C GLY A 47 -24.22 8.42 -6.72
N GLY A 48 -23.54 8.12 -7.82
CA GLY A 48 -23.94 8.47 -9.18
C GLY A 48 -23.58 9.91 -9.61
N THR A 49 -23.02 10.73 -8.71
CA THR A 49 -22.55 12.07 -9.08
C THR A 49 -21.28 11.98 -9.92
N ASN A 50 -21.27 12.65 -11.07
CA ASN A 50 -20.06 12.85 -11.87
C ASN A 50 -19.51 14.24 -11.60
N ILE A 51 -18.36 14.32 -10.95
CA ILE A 51 -17.68 15.58 -10.63
C ILE A 51 -16.70 15.92 -11.75
N GLY A 52 -16.92 17.06 -12.41
CA GLY A 52 -15.95 17.67 -13.33
C GLY A 52 -15.21 18.84 -12.70
N LEU A 53 -14.34 19.50 -13.46
CA LEU A 53 -13.48 20.60 -12.97
C LEU A 53 -14.28 21.71 -12.24
N HIS A 54 -15.45 22.09 -12.75
CA HIS A 54 -16.30 23.12 -12.15
C HIS A 54 -16.76 22.75 -10.73
N ASP A 55 -17.07 21.47 -10.51
CA ASP A 55 -17.64 20.95 -9.26
C ASP A 55 -16.58 20.32 -8.35
N LEU A 56 -15.33 20.22 -8.81
CA LEU A 56 -14.20 19.68 -8.07
C LEU A 56 -14.03 20.28 -6.65
N PRO A 57 -14.31 21.58 -6.39
CA PRO A 57 -14.26 22.14 -5.03
C PRO A 57 -15.14 21.41 -4.01
N LEU A 58 -16.17 20.67 -4.44
CA LEU A 58 -16.98 19.82 -3.57
C LEU A 58 -16.18 18.67 -2.94
N LEU A 59 -15.08 18.24 -3.58
CA LEU A 59 -14.23 17.15 -3.11
C LEU A 59 -13.13 17.60 -2.15
N ARG A 60 -12.89 18.91 -2.04
CA ARG A 60 -11.80 19.47 -1.22
C ARG A 60 -11.78 19.03 0.25
N PRO A 61 -12.93 18.83 0.93
CA PRO A 61 -12.94 18.29 2.29
C PRO A 61 -12.48 16.83 2.39
N TRP A 62 -12.55 16.08 1.29
CA TRP A 62 -12.42 14.61 1.24
C TRP A 62 -11.15 14.12 0.56
N ILE A 63 -10.36 15.02 -0.03
CA ILE A 63 -9.07 14.72 -0.64
C ILE A 63 -7.98 15.48 0.14
N PRO A 64 -6.92 14.80 0.62
CA PRO A 64 -5.83 15.47 1.31
C PRO A 64 -5.13 16.52 0.42
N PRO A 65 -4.62 17.62 1.01
CA PRO A 65 -3.77 18.57 0.29
C PRO A 65 -2.62 17.85 -0.43
N GLY A 66 -2.27 18.28 -1.64
CA GLY A 66 -1.22 17.70 -2.48
C GLY A 66 -1.74 16.65 -3.45
N PHE A 67 -2.80 15.93 -3.07
CA PHE A 67 -3.53 15.07 -4.00
C PHE A 67 -4.65 15.83 -4.71
N TYR A 68 -5.30 16.78 -4.04
CA TYR A 68 -6.42 17.53 -4.61
C TYR A 68 -6.01 18.29 -5.88
N GLU A 69 -4.84 18.93 -5.85
CA GLU A 69 -4.30 19.73 -6.95
C GLU A 69 -4.02 18.89 -8.20
N GLU A 70 -3.74 17.58 -8.06
CA GLU A 70 -3.54 16.67 -9.20
C GLU A 70 -4.84 16.49 -10.01
N PHE A 71 -6.02 16.71 -9.39
CA PHE A 71 -7.32 16.66 -10.07
C PHE A 71 -7.67 17.97 -10.81
N GLU A 72 -6.89 19.05 -10.68
CA GLU A 72 -7.18 20.36 -11.27
C GLU A 72 -6.77 20.45 -12.75
N PHE A 73 -7.43 19.68 -13.63
CA PHE A 73 -7.23 19.74 -15.08
C PHE A 73 -8.55 19.68 -15.88
N PRO A 74 -8.60 20.21 -17.12
CA PRO A 74 -9.85 20.42 -17.86
C PRO A 74 -10.71 19.17 -18.07
N GLU A 75 -10.08 18.03 -18.30
CA GLU A 75 -10.74 16.76 -18.62
C GLU A 75 -11.10 15.93 -17.39
N VAL A 76 -10.90 16.45 -16.16
CA VAL A 76 -11.12 15.67 -14.95
C VAL A 76 -12.57 15.18 -14.84
N THR A 77 -12.70 13.91 -14.49
CA THR A 77 -13.98 13.29 -14.19
C THR A 77 -13.79 12.33 -13.03
N VAL A 78 -14.57 12.53 -11.96
CA VAL A 78 -14.61 11.66 -10.79
C VAL A 78 -16.05 11.16 -10.63
N GLU A 79 -16.25 9.88 -10.90
CA GLU A 79 -17.52 9.20 -10.66
C GLU A 79 -17.60 8.79 -9.19
N ILE A 80 -18.56 9.36 -8.47
CA ILE A 80 -18.80 9.06 -7.06
C ILE A 80 -19.74 7.86 -6.98
N GLN A 81 -19.34 6.84 -6.22
CA GLN A 81 -20.18 5.68 -5.94
C GLN A 81 -20.85 5.83 -4.57
N ASP A 82 -21.85 4.98 -4.32
CA ASP A 82 -22.43 4.87 -2.97
C ASP A 82 -21.37 4.47 -1.96
N THR A 83 -21.52 4.96 -0.72
CA THR A 83 -20.66 4.52 0.38
C THR A 83 -20.91 3.05 0.65
N ALA A 84 -19.86 2.26 0.61
CA ALA A 84 -19.90 0.82 0.87
C ALA A 84 -19.04 0.46 2.08
N ASP A 85 -19.53 -0.49 2.89
CA ASP A 85 -18.78 -1.05 4.00
C ASP A 85 -17.94 -2.24 3.52
N TYR A 86 -16.64 -2.18 3.81
CA TYR A 86 -15.74 -3.33 3.63
C TYR A 86 -15.56 -4.06 4.94
N TYR A 87 -16.20 -5.22 5.04
CA TYR A 87 -16.10 -6.08 6.21
C TYR A 87 -14.85 -6.94 6.14
N MET A 88 -14.13 -7.02 7.26
CA MET A 88 -13.00 -7.92 7.39
C MET A 88 -13.48 -9.37 7.46
N HIS A 89 -12.61 -10.31 7.09
CA HIS A 89 -12.94 -11.73 7.13
C HIS A 89 -13.31 -12.19 8.54
N GLN A 90 -14.26 -13.13 8.64
CA GLN A 90 -14.82 -13.59 9.92
C GLN A 90 -13.76 -14.05 10.92
N SER A 91 -12.72 -14.77 10.47
CA SER A 91 -11.62 -15.21 11.34
C SER A 91 -10.85 -14.04 11.97
N TYR A 92 -10.70 -12.93 11.24
CA TYR A 92 -10.03 -11.74 11.76
C TYR A 92 -10.90 -11.04 12.81
N ILE A 93 -12.21 -10.96 12.58
CA ILE A 93 -13.18 -10.43 13.55
C ILE A 93 -13.15 -11.28 14.84
N GLU A 94 -13.18 -12.61 14.70
CA GLU A 94 -13.14 -13.53 15.84
C GLU A 94 -11.85 -13.45 16.64
N ALA A 95 -10.69 -13.42 15.96
CA ALA A 95 -9.40 -13.23 16.61
C ALA A 95 -9.31 -11.86 17.33
N THR A 96 -9.78 -10.79 16.68
CA THR A 96 -9.84 -9.45 17.27
C THR A 96 -10.63 -9.47 18.56
N LYS A 97 -11.83 -10.05 18.56
CA LYS A 97 -12.66 -10.18 19.76
C LYS A 97 -12.02 -11.05 20.85
N ARG A 98 -11.33 -12.12 20.46
CA ARG A 98 -10.68 -13.04 21.40
C ARG A 98 -9.52 -12.39 22.15
N PHE A 99 -8.78 -11.50 21.50
CA PHE A 99 -7.58 -10.86 22.05
C PHE A 99 -7.76 -9.38 22.38
N GLU A 100 -9.00 -8.90 22.36
CA GLU A 100 -9.32 -7.50 22.64
C GLU A 100 -8.72 -7.04 23.98
N GLY A 101 -8.06 -5.88 23.96
CA GLY A 101 -7.45 -5.25 25.14
C GLY A 101 -6.16 -5.92 25.64
N GLN A 102 -5.69 -7.01 25.05
CA GLN A 102 -4.41 -7.63 25.42
C GLN A 102 -3.19 -6.88 24.86
N PRO A 103 -3.17 -6.44 23.58
CA PRO A 103 -2.01 -5.78 23.01
C PRO A 103 -1.71 -4.44 23.72
N SER A 104 -0.43 -4.12 23.83
CA SER A 104 0.05 -2.87 24.41
C SER A 104 1.27 -2.34 23.64
N ILE A 105 1.56 -1.05 23.80
CA ILE A 105 2.75 -0.41 23.25
C ILE A 105 3.80 -0.30 24.35
N GLY A 106 4.97 -0.90 24.14
CA GLY A 106 6.12 -0.79 25.03
C GLY A 106 6.75 0.60 25.02
N ALA A 107 7.66 0.86 25.96
CA ALA A 107 8.29 2.17 26.11
C ALA A 107 9.10 2.62 24.88
N ASP A 108 9.57 1.68 24.07
CA ASP A 108 10.31 1.88 22.82
C ASP A 108 9.40 1.85 21.57
N GLY A 109 8.08 1.72 21.74
CA GLY A 109 7.12 1.66 20.65
C GLY A 109 6.78 0.25 20.16
N ARG A 110 7.41 -0.81 20.70
CA ARG A 110 7.15 -2.19 20.28
C ARG A 110 5.75 -2.67 20.66
N LEU A 111 5.21 -3.58 19.85
CA LEU A 111 3.95 -4.26 20.12
C LEU A 111 4.17 -5.42 21.09
N GLU A 112 3.52 -5.38 22.24
CA GLU A 112 3.57 -6.42 23.27
C GLU A 112 2.22 -7.15 23.36
N ASN A 113 2.24 -8.40 23.84
CA ASN A 113 1.04 -9.20 24.11
C ASN A 113 0.06 -9.38 22.94
N TYR A 114 0.57 -9.32 21.70
CA TYR A 114 -0.23 -9.49 20.49
C TYR A 114 -0.18 -10.92 19.91
N ASN A 115 -1.36 -11.45 19.59
CA ASN A 115 -1.54 -12.80 19.02
C ASN A 115 -2.04 -12.77 17.57
N ALA A 116 -3.26 -12.29 17.32
CA ALA A 116 -3.83 -12.15 15.99
C ALA A 116 -5.03 -11.19 15.99
N GLY A 117 -5.54 -10.83 14.81
CA GLY A 117 -6.65 -9.87 14.66
C GLY A 117 -6.15 -8.42 14.67
N GLN A 118 -7.05 -7.47 14.85
CA GLN A 118 -6.73 -6.05 14.97
C GLN A 118 -6.11 -5.77 16.35
N PRO A 119 -4.87 -5.26 16.41
CA PRO A 119 -4.23 -4.99 17.70
C PRO A 119 -4.98 -3.96 18.56
N PHE A 120 -5.42 -2.84 17.96
CA PHE A 120 -6.05 -1.73 18.68
C PHE A 120 -7.31 -1.21 17.97
N SER A 121 -8.36 -0.88 18.73
CA SER A 121 -9.56 -0.24 18.21
C SER A 121 -9.32 1.24 17.87
N ALA A 122 -10.21 1.82 17.07
CA ALA A 122 -10.17 3.25 16.76
C ALA A 122 -10.30 4.11 18.04
N ASP A 123 -11.11 3.68 19.01
CA ASP A 123 -11.30 4.37 20.28
C ASP A 123 -10.03 4.31 21.15
N GLN A 124 -9.32 3.17 21.17
CA GLN A 124 -8.04 3.06 21.87
C GLN A 124 -7.01 4.02 21.28
N ILE A 125 -6.91 4.09 19.96
CA ILE A 125 -5.99 5.01 19.26
C ILE A 125 -6.34 6.46 19.57
N ALA A 126 -7.61 6.82 19.49
CA ALA A 126 -8.07 8.20 19.66
C ALA A 126 -7.94 8.71 21.11
N ASN A 127 -8.03 7.82 22.11
CA ASN A 127 -7.95 8.18 23.52
C ASN A 127 -6.55 8.01 24.14
N ALA A 128 -5.58 7.47 23.39
CA ALA A 128 -4.20 7.36 23.83
C ALA A 128 -3.43 8.69 23.70
N GLU A 129 -2.31 8.81 24.41
CA GLU A 129 -1.33 9.88 24.13
C GLU A 129 -0.94 9.84 22.64
N PRO A 130 -0.84 11.00 21.94
CA PRO A 130 -0.66 11.02 20.49
C PRO A 130 0.51 10.18 19.98
N SER A 131 1.63 10.13 20.70
CA SER A 131 2.78 9.29 20.36
C SER A 131 2.47 7.80 20.45
N VAL A 132 1.74 7.38 21.50
CA VAL A 132 1.31 5.99 21.69
C VAL A 132 0.25 5.60 20.66
N GLY A 133 -0.75 6.46 20.44
CA GLY A 133 -1.77 6.25 19.39
C GLY A 133 -1.15 6.14 17.99
N GLY A 134 -0.05 6.87 17.74
CA GLY A 134 0.72 6.75 16.50
C GLY A 134 1.28 5.34 16.29
N TYR A 135 1.92 4.77 17.31
CA TYR A 135 2.41 3.39 17.23
C TYR A 135 1.27 2.37 17.13
N MET A 136 0.15 2.57 17.83
CA MET A 136 -1.03 1.72 17.70
C MET A 136 -1.54 1.68 16.25
N LEU A 137 -1.59 2.83 15.57
CA LEU A 137 -1.96 2.92 14.17
C LEU A 137 -0.96 2.20 13.26
N ALA A 138 0.34 2.38 13.49
CA ALA A 138 1.40 1.75 12.72
C ALA A 138 1.35 0.21 12.82
N TRP A 139 1.15 -0.32 14.03
CA TRP A 139 1.00 -1.77 14.23
C TRP A 139 -0.29 -2.33 13.65
N ASN A 140 -1.40 -1.58 13.70
CA ASN A 140 -2.61 -1.95 12.99
C ASN A 140 -2.38 -2.07 11.47
N GLN A 141 -1.59 -1.17 10.87
CA GLN A 141 -1.26 -1.22 9.44
C GLN A 141 -0.46 -2.49 9.09
N ILE A 142 0.51 -2.89 9.92
CA ILE A 142 1.31 -4.11 9.71
C ILE A 142 0.46 -5.38 9.86
N HIS A 143 -0.47 -5.38 10.81
CA HIS A 143 -1.30 -6.55 11.15
C HIS A 143 -2.70 -6.55 10.53
N ARG A 144 -2.96 -5.69 9.54
CA ARG A 144 -4.20 -5.69 8.78
C ARG A 144 -4.46 -7.05 8.11
N TRP A 145 -5.73 -7.37 7.88
CA TRP A 145 -6.12 -8.63 7.24
C TRP A 145 -5.57 -8.74 5.81
N GLN A 146 -4.71 -9.73 5.57
CA GLN A 146 -4.12 -10.03 4.26
C GLN A 146 -4.11 -11.54 3.93
N TYR A 147 -4.87 -12.35 4.68
CA TYR A 147 -4.85 -13.81 4.55
C TYR A 147 -3.42 -14.38 4.63
N TYR A 148 -3.04 -15.37 3.81
CA TYR A 148 -1.66 -15.85 3.70
C TYR A 148 -0.73 -14.86 2.96
N GLY A 149 -1.19 -13.66 2.62
CA GLY A 149 -0.59 -12.77 1.64
C GLY A 149 -1.23 -12.95 0.26
N TYR A 150 -0.54 -12.50 -0.78
CA TYR A 150 -1.09 -12.50 -2.14
C TYR A 150 0.04 -12.70 -3.17
N LYS A 151 -0.36 -13.15 -4.36
CA LYS A 151 0.54 -13.38 -5.49
C LYS A 151 0.02 -12.63 -6.71
N VAL A 152 0.91 -11.91 -7.36
CA VAL A 152 0.71 -11.27 -8.65
C VAL A 152 1.73 -11.84 -9.62
N ASP A 153 1.25 -12.52 -10.66
CA ASP A 153 2.13 -13.10 -11.69
C ASP A 153 2.79 -12.01 -12.54
N GLU A 154 2.08 -10.91 -12.79
CA GLU A 154 2.59 -9.78 -13.57
C GLU A 154 2.02 -8.44 -13.07
N ILE A 155 2.91 -7.56 -12.60
CA ILE A 155 2.65 -6.16 -12.24
C ILE A 155 3.62 -5.29 -13.04
N THR A 156 3.07 -4.30 -13.74
CA THR A 156 3.84 -3.31 -14.49
C THR A 156 3.91 -2.00 -13.73
N MET A 157 5.14 -1.57 -13.41
CA MET A 157 5.44 -0.29 -12.79
C MET A 157 5.91 0.68 -13.87
N SER A 158 5.13 1.72 -14.10
CA SER A 158 5.40 2.76 -15.10
C SER A 158 5.94 4.02 -14.44
N TYR A 159 7.05 4.52 -14.94
CA TYR A 159 7.71 5.75 -14.50
C TYR A 159 7.42 6.85 -15.51
N ILE A 160 6.66 7.85 -15.10
CA ILE A 160 6.14 8.90 -15.98
C ILE A 160 6.69 10.25 -15.51
N ASP A 161 7.38 10.95 -16.41
CA ASP A 161 7.87 12.31 -16.19
C ASP A 161 6.89 13.37 -16.71
N SER A 162 7.13 14.61 -16.29
CA SER A 162 6.31 15.80 -16.57
C SER A 162 6.73 16.55 -17.85
N ALA A 163 7.47 15.93 -18.78
CA ALA A 163 7.96 16.63 -19.97
C ALA A 163 6.82 17.36 -20.72
N SER A 164 7.12 18.57 -21.20
CA SER A 164 6.18 19.59 -21.71
C SER A 164 5.28 19.17 -22.87
N ASN A 165 5.49 17.99 -23.44
CA ASN A 165 4.69 17.47 -24.53
C ASN A 165 3.70 16.47 -23.96
N GLN A 166 2.41 16.76 -24.11
CA GLN A 166 1.34 15.79 -23.91
C GLN A 166 1.46 14.71 -25.00
N VAL A 167 2.35 13.75 -24.78
CA VAL A 167 2.40 12.56 -25.61
C VAL A 167 1.31 11.63 -25.10
N THR A 168 0.47 11.15 -26.02
CA THR A 168 -0.46 10.07 -25.71
C THR A 168 0.36 8.85 -25.30
N LEU A 169 0.23 8.44 -24.04
CA LEU A 169 0.85 7.22 -23.56
C LEU A 169 0.12 5.99 -24.10
N ASP A 170 0.64 4.81 -23.78
CA ASP A 170 0.06 3.53 -24.20
C ASP A 170 -1.31 3.29 -23.53
N GLN A 171 -2.38 3.64 -24.26
CA GLN A 171 -3.76 3.43 -23.83
C GLN A 171 -4.10 1.95 -23.68
N GLU A 172 -3.49 1.05 -24.46
CA GLU A 172 -3.71 -0.39 -24.31
C GLU A 172 -3.19 -0.89 -22.95
N SER A 173 -2.17 -0.21 -22.41
CA SER A 173 -1.63 -0.44 -21.06
C SER A 173 -2.33 0.37 -19.95
N GLY A 174 -3.47 1.02 -20.24
CA GLY A 174 -4.24 1.80 -19.25
C GLY A 174 -3.66 3.18 -18.93
N LEU A 175 -2.74 3.70 -19.75
CA LEU A 175 -2.15 5.03 -19.58
C LEU A 175 -2.93 6.07 -20.41
N ASN A 176 -4.08 6.53 -19.90
CA ASN A 176 -5.00 7.41 -20.65
C ASN A 176 -4.73 8.91 -20.48
N GLY A 177 -3.74 9.30 -19.68
CA GLY A 177 -3.35 10.68 -19.47
C GLY A 177 -2.24 11.15 -20.41
N GLY A 178 -1.52 12.18 -19.97
CA GLY A 178 -0.30 12.68 -20.62
C GLY A 178 0.98 12.30 -19.88
N GLY A 179 2.07 12.97 -20.24
CA GLY A 179 3.42 12.75 -19.70
C GLY A 179 4.30 11.97 -20.66
N ASN A 180 5.51 11.65 -20.22
CA ASN A 180 6.45 10.83 -20.99
C ASN A 180 6.89 9.62 -20.16
N LEU A 181 6.65 8.43 -20.72
CA LEU A 181 7.04 7.16 -20.10
C LEU A 181 8.57 7.03 -20.19
N VAL A 182 9.24 7.29 -19.07
CA VAL A 182 10.70 7.18 -18.93
C VAL A 182 11.14 5.73 -18.90
N ARG A 183 10.37 4.91 -18.19
CA ARG A 183 10.70 3.51 -17.95
C ARG A 183 9.45 2.72 -17.60
N SER A 184 9.45 1.45 -17.99
CA SER A 184 8.50 0.46 -17.51
C SER A 184 9.29 -0.72 -16.96
N LEU A 185 8.84 -1.26 -15.82
CA LEU A 185 9.38 -2.46 -15.19
C LEU A 185 8.23 -3.44 -14.96
N THR A 186 8.37 -4.65 -15.47
CA THR A 186 7.40 -5.72 -15.21
C THR A 186 8.00 -6.68 -14.21
N GLN A 187 7.28 -6.99 -13.14
CA GLN A 187 7.72 -7.94 -12.11
C GLN A 187 6.60 -8.92 -11.74
N SER A 188 6.97 -10.09 -11.23
CA SER A 188 6.08 -10.91 -10.42
C SER A 188 6.32 -10.60 -8.94
N PHE A 189 5.27 -10.61 -8.12
CA PHE A 189 5.34 -10.39 -6.68
C PHE A 189 4.58 -11.49 -5.92
N HIS A 190 5.13 -11.93 -4.79
CA HIS A 190 4.44 -12.88 -3.91
C HIS A 190 4.81 -12.60 -2.46
N ARG A 191 3.83 -12.16 -1.66
CA ARG A 191 3.95 -12.05 -0.20
C ARG A 191 3.35 -13.28 0.46
N VAL A 192 4.09 -13.89 1.38
CA VAL A 192 3.66 -15.04 2.18
C VAL A 192 3.81 -14.73 3.66
N TYR A 193 2.69 -14.61 4.38
CA TYR A 193 2.68 -14.51 5.84
C TYR A 193 2.84 -15.90 6.48
N LEU A 194 3.65 -15.96 7.53
CA LEU A 194 3.98 -17.19 8.25
C LEU A 194 3.45 -17.18 9.68
N ASN A 195 3.18 -16.01 10.25
CA ASN A 195 2.80 -15.83 11.65
C ASN A 195 1.70 -14.76 11.80
N LYS A 196 1.04 -14.73 12.96
CA LYS A 196 -0.07 -13.80 13.29
C LYS A 196 -1.29 -13.93 12.36
N LEU A 197 -1.54 -15.15 11.88
CA LEU A 197 -2.56 -15.52 10.91
C LEU A 197 -3.90 -15.84 11.58
N ALA A 198 -4.83 -14.88 11.58
CA ALA A 198 -6.11 -14.99 12.30
C ALA A 198 -6.99 -16.21 11.91
N MET A 199 -6.80 -16.78 10.71
CA MET A 199 -7.52 -17.98 10.26
C MET A 199 -6.95 -19.31 10.74
N LEU A 200 -5.89 -19.30 11.55
CA LEU A 200 -5.22 -20.49 12.08
C LEU A 200 -5.29 -20.58 13.62
N PRO A 201 -6.48 -20.50 14.24
CA PRO A 201 -6.60 -20.48 15.69
C PRO A 201 -6.12 -21.77 16.37
N ASP A 202 -6.15 -22.91 15.67
CA ASP A 202 -5.75 -24.23 16.18
C ASP A 202 -4.24 -24.51 16.01
N ASN A 203 -3.54 -23.65 15.28
CA ASN A 203 -2.11 -23.77 14.96
C ASN A 203 -1.31 -22.58 15.52
N ASP A 204 -1.76 -22.01 16.64
CA ASP A 204 -1.10 -20.85 17.29
C ASP A 204 -0.93 -19.66 16.32
N TYR A 205 -1.90 -19.47 15.42
CA TYR A 205 -1.92 -18.39 14.45
C TYR A 205 -0.69 -18.35 13.53
N ARG A 206 -0.13 -19.51 13.18
CA ARG A 206 1.03 -19.62 12.29
C ARG A 206 0.98 -20.88 11.43
N VAL A 207 1.72 -20.87 10.33
CA VAL A 207 1.91 -22.08 9.50
C VAL A 207 2.93 -23.01 10.13
N ASP A 208 2.81 -24.32 9.88
CA ASP A 208 3.75 -25.32 10.40
C ASP A 208 4.95 -25.50 9.47
N VAL A 209 5.89 -24.56 9.51
CA VAL A 209 7.16 -24.61 8.78
C VAL A 209 8.29 -24.06 9.65
N THR A 210 9.52 -24.52 9.46
CA THR A 210 10.68 -24.08 10.28
C THR A 210 10.86 -22.56 10.35
N ASP A 211 10.50 -21.85 9.28
CA ASP A 211 10.68 -20.40 9.21
C ASP A 211 9.64 -19.59 10.00
N SER A 212 8.49 -20.16 10.35
CA SER A 212 7.43 -19.45 11.10
C SER A 212 7.84 -19.08 12.53
N ASP A 213 8.89 -19.72 13.06
CA ASP A 213 9.41 -19.46 14.40
C ASP A 213 10.12 -18.12 14.50
N THR A 214 10.63 -17.57 13.39
CA THR A 214 11.41 -16.33 13.43
C THR A 214 11.03 -15.30 12.36
N ARG A 215 10.12 -15.61 11.43
CA ARG A 215 9.71 -14.70 10.36
C ARG A 215 8.21 -14.42 10.43
N LEU A 216 7.85 -13.15 10.25
CA LEU A 216 6.47 -12.71 10.11
C LEU A 216 5.96 -12.99 8.69
N PHE A 217 6.72 -12.55 7.67
CA PHE A 217 6.40 -12.79 6.27
C PHE A 217 7.65 -12.84 5.40
N LYS A 218 7.46 -13.31 4.16
CA LYS A 218 8.46 -13.27 3.09
C LYS A 218 7.87 -12.67 1.83
N ASP A 219 8.62 -11.78 1.18
CA ASP A 219 8.31 -11.29 -0.16
C ASP A 219 9.28 -11.89 -1.16
N TYR A 220 8.73 -12.36 -2.27
CA TYR A 220 9.47 -12.82 -3.43
C TYR A 220 9.14 -11.92 -4.61
N MET A 221 10.18 -11.38 -5.23
CA MET A 221 10.07 -10.50 -6.38
C MET A 221 10.96 -11.01 -7.49
N GLU A 222 10.47 -10.98 -8.72
CA GLU A 222 11.27 -11.26 -9.92
C GLU A 222 10.93 -10.28 -11.02
N PHE A 223 11.95 -9.62 -11.57
CA PHE A 223 11.79 -8.77 -12.73
C PHE A 223 11.69 -9.62 -13.99
N LEU A 224 10.62 -9.44 -14.74
CA LEU A 224 10.30 -10.15 -15.98
C LEU A 224 10.71 -9.35 -17.22
N ALA A 225 10.65 -8.01 -17.13
CA ALA A 225 11.05 -7.09 -18.19
C ALA A 225 11.50 -5.73 -17.60
N PRO A 226 12.30 -4.94 -18.36
CA PRO A 226 12.89 -5.21 -19.67
C PRO A 226 14.11 -6.14 -19.62
N PHE A 227 14.64 -6.52 -20.80
CA PHE A 227 15.70 -7.53 -20.95
C PHE A 227 16.92 -7.33 -20.03
N ASN A 228 17.34 -6.08 -19.80
CA ASN A 228 18.50 -5.74 -18.98
C ASN A 228 18.32 -6.02 -17.48
N VAL A 229 17.08 -6.11 -16.98
CA VAL A 229 16.80 -6.46 -15.57
C VAL A 229 16.13 -7.82 -15.41
N LYS A 230 15.69 -8.43 -16.52
CA LYS A 230 15.00 -9.72 -16.53
C LYS A 230 15.78 -10.80 -15.78
N GLY A 231 15.11 -11.46 -14.84
CA GLY A 231 15.64 -12.50 -13.97
C GLY A 231 16.31 -11.96 -12.70
N THR A 232 16.32 -10.64 -12.47
CA THR A 232 16.72 -10.06 -11.18
C THR A 232 15.68 -10.46 -10.14
N LYS A 233 16.12 -10.98 -8.99
CA LYS A 233 15.22 -11.46 -7.94
C LYS A 233 15.55 -10.81 -6.60
N PHE A 234 14.52 -10.56 -5.80
CA PHE A 234 14.66 -10.15 -4.41
C PHE A 234 13.86 -11.11 -3.53
N VAL A 235 14.45 -11.46 -2.39
CA VAL A 235 13.77 -12.11 -1.28
C VAL A 235 13.92 -11.21 -0.07
N VAL A 236 12.81 -10.73 0.45
CA VAL A 236 12.76 -9.94 1.69
C VAL A 236 12.10 -10.79 2.77
N GLU A 237 12.78 -10.98 3.89
CA GLU A 237 12.24 -11.68 5.04
C GLU A 237 12.06 -10.70 6.19
N ARG A 238 10.80 -10.44 6.55
CA ARG A 238 10.45 -9.65 7.73
C ARG A 238 10.53 -10.54 8.96
N MET A 239 11.39 -10.16 9.89
CA MET A 239 11.59 -10.91 11.12
C MET A 239 10.37 -10.79 12.05
N LEU A 240 10.14 -11.82 12.85
CA LEU A 240 9.09 -11.81 13.89
C LEU A 240 9.53 -10.99 15.11
N ASP A 241 10.84 -11.00 15.41
CA ASP A 241 11.45 -10.07 16.35
C ASP A 241 11.42 -8.66 15.75
N GLN A 242 10.72 -7.75 16.42
CA GLN A 242 10.49 -6.38 15.96
C GLN A 242 11.76 -5.52 15.97
N HIS A 243 12.78 -5.91 16.75
CA HIS A 243 14.08 -5.22 16.79
C HIS A 243 15.07 -5.76 15.75
N ALA A 244 14.80 -6.92 15.17
CA ALA A 244 15.68 -7.52 14.20
C ALA A 244 15.55 -6.80 12.84
N ASP A 245 16.69 -6.64 12.18
CA ASP A 245 16.74 -6.16 10.80
C ASP A 245 16.19 -7.21 9.85
N ASP A 246 15.57 -6.74 8.78
CA ASP A 246 15.16 -7.59 7.68
C ASP A 246 16.32 -8.29 7.03
N GLN A 247 16.04 -9.50 6.52
CA GLN A 247 16.95 -10.17 5.64
C GLN A 247 16.55 -9.89 4.19
N VAL A 248 17.37 -9.11 3.50
CA VAL A 248 17.16 -8.81 2.08
C VAL A 248 18.26 -9.50 1.29
N ASN A 249 17.88 -10.38 0.38
CA ASN A 249 18.79 -11.06 -0.53
C ASN A 249 18.40 -10.73 -1.97
N SER A 250 19.37 -10.32 -2.77
CA SER A 250 19.19 -10.01 -4.19
C SER A 250 20.02 -10.93 -5.06
N TYR A 251 19.47 -11.32 -6.21
CA TYR A 251 20.17 -12.05 -7.25
C TYR A 251 20.20 -11.21 -8.52
N PHE A 252 21.40 -11.03 -9.09
CA PHE A 252 21.60 -10.33 -10.35
C PHE A 252 22.07 -11.30 -11.44
N PRO A 253 21.33 -11.45 -12.57
CA PRO A 253 21.67 -12.37 -13.65
C PRO A 253 23.03 -12.12 -14.30
N THR A 254 23.45 -10.85 -14.38
CA THR A 254 24.74 -10.43 -14.95
C THR A 254 25.91 -10.97 -14.14
N GLU A 255 25.75 -11.07 -12.82
CA GLU A 255 26.79 -11.53 -11.91
C GLU A 255 26.64 -13.00 -11.52
N ARG A 256 25.44 -13.56 -11.71
CA ARG A 256 25.04 -14.91 -11.27
C ARG A 256 25.35 -15.17 -9.79
N ARG A 257 25.17 -14.14 -8.96
CA ARG A 257 25.49 -14.18 -7.52
C ARG A 257 24.31 -13.67 -6.70
N VAL A 258 24.18 -14.26 -5.52
CA VAL A 258 23.31 -13.76 -4.45
C VAL A 258 24.12 -12.82 -3.57
N ARG A 259 23.56 -11.66 -3.26
CA ARG A 259 24.13 -10.70 -2.31
C ARG A 259 23.12 -10.42 -1.21
N ARG A 260 23.61 -10.30 0.02
CA ARG A 260 22.82 -9.73 1.10
C ARG A 260 22.85 -8.21 0.95
N VAL A 261 21.67 -7.61 0.90
CA VAL A 261 21.48 -6.16 0.93
C VAL A 261 21.34 -5.78 2.41
N SER A 262 22.03 -4.73 2.81
CA SER A 262 22.01 -4.24 4.20
C SER A 262 20.67 -3.58 4.53
N ALA A 263 20.38 -3.43 5.83
CA ALA A 263 19.17 -2.75 6.28
C ALA A 263 19.12 -1.28 5.83
N GLN A 264 20.26 -0.59 5.77
CA GLN A 264 20.34 0.82 5.32
C GLN A 264 19.99 0.98 3.84
N GLU A 265 20.39 0.01 3.01
CA GLU A 265 20.10 0.01 1.58
C GLU A 265 18.60 -0.25 1.29
N ARG A 266 17.76 -0.60 2.29
CA ARG A 266 16.30 -0.64 2.10
C ARG A 266 15.70 0.73 1.83
N ALA A 267 16.30 1.77 2.39
CA ALA A 267 15.92 3.17 2.18
C ALA A 267 16.52 3.76 0.88
N ASP A 268 17.33 2.99 0.15
CA ASP A 268 17.83 3.41 -1.15
C ASP A 268 16.75 3.26 -2.23
N ARG A 269 16.95 4.02 -3.30
CA ARG A 269 16.11 4.02 -4.50
C ARG A 269 16.05 2.61 -5.11
N PHE A 270 14.88 1.99 -5.06
CA PHE A 270 14.70 0.63 -5.54
C PHE A 270 14.71 0.59 -7.06
N MET A 271 15.67 -0.12 -7.66
CA MET A 271 15.76 -0.36 -9.12
C MET A 271 15.75 0.91 -9.98
N GLY A 272 16.22 2.04 -9.45
CA GLY A 272 16.23 3.35 -10.13
C GLY A 272 14.92 4.13 -10.02
N ALA A 273 13.94 3.62 -9.25
CA ALA A 273 12.73 4.34 -8.86
C ALA A 273 13.05 5.54 -7.96
N THR A 274 12.06 6.37 -7.66
CA THR A 274 12.13 7.34 -6.55
C THR A 274 11.69 6.75 -5.22
N GLY A 275 10.94 5.65 -5.25
CA GLY A 275 10.57 4.91 -4.05
C GLY A 275 11.65 3.93 -3.59
N THR A 276 11.43 3.44 -2.38
CA THR A 276 12.26 2.54 -1.59
C THR A 276 11.52 1.22 -1.37
N LEU A 277 12.17 0.23 -0.75
CA LEU A 277 11.49 -1.01 -0.35
C LEU A 277 10.44 -0.77 0.74
N ASP A 278 10.51 0.35 1.46
CA ASP A 278 9.59 0.68 2.54
C ASP A 278 8.28 1.31 2.03
N ASP A 279 8.24 1.76 0.78
CA ASP A 279 7.03 2.32 0.14
C ASP A 279 6.09 1.25 -0.42
N PHE A 280 6.52 -0.01 -0.42
CA PHE A 280 5.71 -1.13 -0.90
C PHE A 280 4.47 -1.27 -0.02
N GLU A 281 3.34 -1.63 -0.64
CA GLU A 281 2.06 -1.81 0.08
C GLU A 281 1.58 -0.56 0.84
N GLY A 282 1.98 0.63 0.40
CA GLY A 282 1.72 1.92 1.03
C GLY A 282 2.60 2.20 2.26
N PHE A 283 2.97 1.16 3.00
CA PHE A 283 4.02 1.19 4.02
C PHE A 283 4.46 -0.24 4.36
N SER A 284 5.73 -0.55 4.11
CA SER A 284 6.39 -1.82 4.45
C SER A 284 7.67 -1.62 5.29
N GLY A 285 7.92 -0.38 5.74
CA GLY A 285 8.98 -0.07 6.69
C GLY A 285 8.82 -0.80 8.03
N ARG A 286 9.87 -0.82 8.85
CA ARG A 286 9.75 -1.35 10.22
C ARG A 286 9.22 -0.25 11.12
N VAL A 287 8.18 -0.57 11.90
CA VAL A 287 7.52 0.41 12.76
C VAL A 287 8.50 1.13 13.70
N LEU A 288 9.48 0.40 14.23
CA LEU A 288 10.46 0.93 15.19
C LEU A 288 11.54 1.83 14.59
N ASP A 289 11.65 1.91 13.25
CA ASP A 289 12.58 2.83 12.58
C ASP A 289 12.03 4.26 12.51
N TYR A 290 10.76 4.47 12.87
CA TYR A 290 10.06 5.74 12.76
C TYR A 290 9.52 6.20 14.11
N LYS A 291 9.33 7.51 14.24
CA LYS A 291 8.56 8.11 15.34
C LYS A 291 7.16 8.41 14.84
N TRP A 292 6.17 7.85 15.52
CA TRP A 292 4.77 7.98 15.14
C TRP A 292 4.04 8.96 16.05
N THR A 293 3.13 9.73 15.45
CA THR A 293 2.21 10.61 16.18
C THR A 293 0.85 10.51 15.50
N TYR A 294 -0.18 10.11 16.25
CA TYR A 294 -1.56 10.17 15.78
C TYR A 294 -2.02 11.62 15.72
N LEU A 295 -2.44 12.08 14.53
CA LEU A 295 -2.87 13.46 14.29
C LEU A 295 -4.39 13.64 14.30
N GLY A 296 -5.15 12.55 14.19
CA GLY A 296 -6.60 12.56 14.12
C GLY A 296 -7.16 11.62 13.06
N LYS A 297 -8.48 11.67 12.89
CA LYS A 297 -9.24 10.87 11.93
C LYS A 297 -10.05 11.80 11.04
N LYS A 298 -10.09 11.49 9.74
CA LYS A 298 -10.93 12.18 8.77
C LYS A 298 -11.43 11.20 7.72
N GLY A 299 -12.68 11.37 7.28
CA GLY A 299 -13.19 10.63 6.13
C GLY A 299 -12.54 11.14 4.85
N ILE A 300 -12.16 10.23 3.96
CA ILE A 300 -11.59 10.54 2.66
C ILE A 300 -12.32 9.79 1.56
N LEU A 301 -12.23 10.29 0.33
CA LEU A 301 -12.52 9.48 -0.84
C LEU A 301 -11.41 8.45 -1.03
N SER A 302 -11.78 7.25 -1.43
CA SER A 302 -10.86 6.15 -1.68
C SER A 302 -11.41 5.28 -2.80
N VAL A 303 -10.52 4.74 -3.63
CA VAL A 303 -10.83 3.71 -4.61
C VAL A 303 -10.46 2.37 -3.98
N ALA A 304 -11.47 1.63 -3.52
CA ALA A 304 -11.28 0.31 -2.90
C ALA A 304 -11.35 -0.84 -3.92
N ASP A 305 -12.21 -0.70 -4.93
CA ASP A 305 -12.35 -1.65 -6.03
C ASP A 305 -12.60 -0.88 -7.33
N THR A 306 -11.80 -1.16 -8.36
CA THR A 306 -11.91 -0.48 -9.65
C THR A 306 -12.85 -1.27 -10.56
N LYS A 307 -13.73 -0.58 -11.29
CA LYS A 307 -14.57 -1.22 -12.32
C LYS A 307 -13.79 -1.66 -13.56
N TYR A 308 -12.52 -1.26 -13.67
CA TYR A 308 -11.66 -1.56 -14.81
C TYR A 308 -10.77 -2.76 -14.50
N GLU A 309 -10.62 -3.65 -15.49
CA GLU A 309 -9.76 -4.84 -15.38
C GLU A 309 -8.27 -4.47 -15.22
N LEU A 310 -7.84 -3.41 -15.91
CA LEU A 310 -6.51 -2.82 -15.77
C LEU A 310 -6.63 -1.51 -15.02
N GLN A 311 -5.63 -1.19 -14.19
CA GLN A 311 -5.52 0.14 -13.60
C GLN A 311 -5.54 1.19 -14.71
N GLN A 312 -6.46 2.14 -14.59
CA GLN A 312 -6.59 3.23 -15.53
C GLN A 312 -5.98 4.46 -14.90
N THR A 313 -4.93 4.99 -15.52
CA THR A 313 -4.37 6.27 -15.11
C THR A 313 -4.87 7.40 -15.99
N PHE A 314 -4.94 8.59 -15.43
CA PHE A 314 -5.44 9.78 -16.12
C PHE A 314 -4.78 11.07 -15.60
N GLY A 315 -5.16 12.19 -16.21
CA GLY A 315 -4.62 13.52 -15.91
C GLY A 315 -3.38 13.88 -16.73
N PRO A 316 -2.85 15.11 -16.59
CA PRO A 316 -1.82 15.65 -17.47
C PRO A 316 -0.51 14.84 -17.50
N GLN A 317 -0.24 14.08 -16.44
CA GLN A 317 0.98 13.28 -16.27
C GLN A 317 0.67 11.82 -15.92
N SER A 318 -0.58 11.36 -16.10
CA SER A 318 -1.02 9.99 -15.81
C SER A 318 -0.71 9.55 -14.36
N ARG A 319 -0.84 10.50 -13.41
CA ARG A 319 -0.51 10.30 -11.99
C ARG A 319 -1.72 10.00 -11.12
N LEU A 320 -2.92 10.18 -11.67
CA LEU A 320 -4.17 9.79 -11.02
C LEU A 320 -4.57 8.41 -11.50
N ALA A 321 -5.04 7.56 -10.59
CA ALA A 321 -5.46 6.19 -10.86
C ALA A 321 -6.82 5.89 -10.21
#